data_AF-A0A7Y2JN32-F1
#
_entry.id   AF-A0A7Y2JN32-F1
#
_cell.length_a   1.000
_cell.length_b   1.000
_cell.length_c   1.000
_cell.angle_alpha   90.00
_cell.angle_beta   90.00
_cell.angle_gamma   90.00
#
_symmetry.space_group_name_H-M   'P 1'
#
loop_
_entity.id
_entity.type
_entity.pdbx_description
1 polymer ?
#
loop_
_entity_poly.entity_id
_entity_poly.type
_entity_poly.pdbx_seq_one_letter_code
_entity_poly.pdbx_strand_id
1 'polypeptide(L)' 'MKGRCACGDVQYEMRDRPLFVHCCHCTWCQRETGSAFALNAMIESD' A
#
# COMPACT_ATOMS: atom_id res chain seq x y z
N MET A 1 11.27 -2.74 7.42
CA MET A 1 10.71 -3.84 6.57
C MET A 1 11.04 -3.52 5.11
N LYS A 2 11.58 -4.46 4.33
CA LYS A 2 11.96 -4.21 2.93
C LYS A 2 10.82 -4.53 1.96
N GLY A 3 10.66 -3.73 0.92
CA GLY A 3 9.65 -3.90 -0.12
C GLY A 3 10.16 -3.50 -1.50
N ARG A 4 9.39 -3.83 -2.52
CA ARG A 4 9.66 -3.47 -3.92
C ARG A 4 8.36 -3.10 -4.62
N CYS A 5 8.45 -2.24 -5.63
CA CYS A 5 7.33 -1.97 -6.53
C CYS A 5 7.07 -3.18 -7.44
N ALA A 6 5.84 -3.30 -7.95
CA ALA A 6 5.45 -4.34 -8.89
C ALA A 6 6.27 -4.33 -10.19
N CYS A 7 6.80 -3.16 -10.61
CA CYS A 7 7.69 -3.08 -11.78
C CYS A 7 9.04 -3.76 -11.57
N GLY A 8 9.45 -4.02 -10.32
CA GLY A 8 10.75 -4.62 -9.99
C GLY A 8 11.91 -3.64 -9.87
N ASP A 9 11.85 -2.49 -10.56
CA ASP A 9 12.96 -1.52 -10.60
C ASP A 9 13.10 -0.67 -9.32
N VAL A 10 12.00 -0.47 -8.60
CA VAL A 10 11.98 0.37 -7.39
C VAL A 10 12.01 -0.50 -6.14
N GLN A 11 12.99 -0.26 -5.27
CA GLN A 11 13.14 -0.87 -3.97
C GLN A 11 13.00 0.17 -2.86
N TYR A 12 12.37 -0.21 -1.75
CA TYR A 12 12.17 0.69 -0.62
C TYR A 12 12.27 -0.04 0.72
N GLU A 13 12.55 0.72 1.77
CA GLU A 13 12.61 0.23 3.14
C GLU A 13 11.69 1.08 4.03
N MET A 14 10.71 0.43 4.66
CA MET A 14 9.88 1.03 5.69
C MET A 14 10.65 1.10 7.01
N ARG A 15 10.81 2.31 7.53
CA ARG A 15 11.48 2.62 8.79
C ARG A 15 10.55 2.46 9.99
N ASP A 16 9.29 2.85 9.81
CA ASP A 16 8.28 2.81 10.85
C ASP A 16 7.20 1.76 10.60
N ARG A 17 6.42 1.48 11.65
CA ARG A 17 5.30 0.56 11.59
C ARG A 17 4.07 1.31 11.06
N PRO A 18 3.22 0.66 10.25
CA PRO A 18 1.94 1.25 9.88
C PRO A 18 1.09 1.54 11.11
N LEU A 19 0.38 2.67 11.09
CA LEU A 19 -0.65 3.01 12.07
C LEU A 19 -1.78 1.99 12.03
N PHE A 20 -2.21 1.63 10.82
CA PHE A 20 -3.18 0.56 10.56
C PHE A 20 -3.05 0.05 9.12
N VAL A 21 -3.61 -1.15 8.93
CA VAL A 21 -3.81 -1.76 7.62
C VAL A 21 -5.30 -1.99 7.44
N HIS A 22 -5.85 -1.61 6.28
CA HIS A 22 -7.28 -1.75 6.00
C HIS A 22 -7.56 -2.12 4.55
N CYS A 23 -8.75 -2.68 4.31
CA CYS A 23 -9.30 -2.88 2.97
C CYS A 23 -10.14 -1.65 2.57
N CYS A 24 -9.73 -0.97 1.50
CA CYS A 24 -10.51 0.13 0.92
C CYS A 24 -11.38 -0.39 -0.24
N HIS A 25 -12.67 -0.10 -0.18
CA HIS A 25 -13.68 -0.57 -1.14
C HIS A 25 -14.17 0.55 -2.06
N CYS A 26 -13.52 1.71 -2.09
CA CYS A 26 -13.94 2.78 -2.99
C CYS A 26 -13.69 2.38 -4.45
N THR A 27 -14.47 2.97 -5.36
CA THR A 27 -14.38 2.68 -6.80
C THR A 27 -13.01 3.02 -7.39
N TRP A 28 -12.30 3.99 -6.81
CA TRP A 28 -10.93 4.30 -7.22
C TRP A 28 -9.97 3.14 -6.94
N CYS A 29 -9.94 2.65 -5.69
CA CYS A 29 -9.07 1.55 -5.28
C CYS A 29 -9.41 0.24 -6.01
N GLN A 30 -10.69 0.00 -6.28
CA GLN A 30 -11.13 -1.13 -7.12
C GLN A 30 -10.58 -1.01 -8.54
N ARG A 31 -10.66 0.18 -9.15
CA ARG A 31 -10.14 0.42 -10.50
C ARG A 31 -8.62 0.31 -10.58
N GLU A 32 -7.91 0.82 -9.58
CA GLU A 32 -6.45 0.82 -9.54
C GLU A 32 -5.89 -0.60 -9.43
N THR A 33 -6.50 -1.44 -8.61
CA THR A 33 -6.01 -2.81 -8.37
C THR A 33 -6.67 -3.86 -9.26
N GLY A 34 -7.82 -3.56 -9.87
CA GLY A 34 -8.66 -4.53 -10.57
C GLY A 34 -9.35 -5.55 -9.64
N SER A 35 -9.27 -5.37 -8.33
CA SER A 35 -9.83 -6.25 -7.30
C SER A 35 -11.09 -5.64 -6.66
N ALA A 36 -11.76 -6.41 -5.79
CA ALA A 36 -12.90 -5.93 -5.00
C ALA A 36 -12.50 -4.87 -3.95
N PHE A 37 -11.22 -4.82 -3.56
CA PHE A 37 -10.64 -3.86 -2.63
C PHE A 37 -9.13 -3.72 -2.84
N ALA A 38 -8.57 -2.62 -2.32
CA ALA A 38 -7.12 -2.45 -2.16
C ALA A 38 -6.74 -2.61 -0.68
N LEU A 39 -5.57 -3.23 -0.42
CA LEU A 39 -4.95 -3.25 0.91
C LEU A 39 -4.02 -2.04 1.05
N ASN A 40 -4.34 -1.16 1.99
CA ASN A 40 -3.57 0.05 2.25
C ASN A 40 -2.96 -0.01 3.66
N ALA A 41 -1.68 0.36 3.75
CA ALA A 41 -0.98 0.58 5.01
C ALA A 41 -0.70 2.08 5.15
N MET A 42 -1.23 2.71 6.20
CA MET A 42 -1.00 4.13 6.47
C MET A 42 0.21 4.30 7.38
N ILE A 43 1.21 5.06 6.95
CA ILE A 43 2.39 5.43 7.72
C ILE A 43 2.24 6.89 8.13
N GLU A 44 2.55 7.22 9.38
CA GLU A 44 2.63 8.62 9.83
C GLU A 44 3.79 9.32 9.12
N SER A 45 3.59 10.59 8.72
CA SER A 45 4.69 11.43 8.25
C SER A 45 5.35 12.08 9.46
N ASP A 46 6.68 12.14 9.45
CA ASP A 46 7.47 12.94 10.39
C ASP A 46 7.04 14.42 10.41
#